data_AF-A0A9N9GYP3-F1
#
_entry.id   AF-A0A9N9GYP3-F1
#
_cell.length_a   1.000
_cell.length_b   1.000
_cell.length_c   1.000
_cell.angle_alpha   90.00
_cell.angle_beta   90.00
_cell.angle_gamma   90.00
#
_symmetry.space_group_name_H-M   'P 1'
#
loop_
_entity.id
_entity.type
_entity.pdbx_description
1 polymer ?
#
loop_
_entity_poly.entity_id
_entity_poly.type
_entity_poly.pdbx_seq_one_letter_code
_entity_poly.pdbx_strand_id
1 'polypeptide(L)'
;MDDINKFKRKLVVMESQNEILGRNLDIMDQERKQILGYLSEDLTNEDWNRGLENFEKHVNNSDRMVQMMKDQNKITQDTLSTTRGILKLLENTHANTEFLRYRDWVAELIEEIIIRLGKIENVNGWDAWANISRAFSIKLKSKKVDFAQDAIPYLQLLSKVLDKTGITLEEFEFLMKMKWKSNSNFHLEESQTIEEVLEELEQFLKSPPDGLQDYVVPLMKAIYVVKTWRYD
;
A
#
# COMPACT_ATOMS: atom_id res chain seq x y z
N MET A 1 9.90 11.81 0.53
CA MET A 1 10.56 10.54 0.94
C MET A 1 11.39 10.64 2.22
N ASP A 2 12.27 11.65 2.37
CA ASP A 2 13.25 11.72 3.46
C ASP A 2 12.69 11.65 4.89
N ASP A 3 11.57 12.31 5.18
CA ASP A 3 10.98 12.24 6.52
C ASP A 3 10.49 10.83 6.87
N ILE A 4 9.92 10.07 5.93
CA ILE A 4 9.53 8.67 6.14
C ILE A 4 10.77 7.82 6.45
N ASN A 5 11.87 8.01 5.71
CA ASN A 5 13.15 7.33 5.95
C ASN A 5 13.80 7.73 7.29
N LYS A 6 13.57 8.95 7.76
CA LYS A 6 14.00 9.45 9.08
C LYS A 6 13.14 8.86 10.21
N PHE A 7 11.83 8.76 10.02
CA PHE A 7 10.91 8.09 10.96
C PHE A 7 11.18 6.59 11.06
N LYS A 8 11.40 5.88 9.95
CA LYS A 8 11.80 4.46 9.93
C LYS A 8 13.06 4.21 10.77
N ARG A 9 14.11 5.01 10.58
CA ARG A 9 15.36 4.89 11.36
C ARG A 9 15.13 5.11 12.85
N LYS A 10 14.30 6.08 13.24
CA LYS A 10 13.89 6.27 14.64
C LYS A 10 13.10 5.07 15.19
N LEU A 11 12.18 4.50 14.41
CA LEU A 11 11.37 3.36 14.83
C LEU A 11 12.25 2.14 15.16
N VAL A 12 13.19 1.80 14.29
CA VAL A 12 14.14 0.68 14.50
C VAL A 12 14.97 0.86 15.77
N VAL A 13 15.40 2.10 16.08
CA VAL A 13 16.13 2.40 17.32
C VAL A 13 15.23 2.19 18.55
N MET A 14 13.98 2.65 18.51
CA MET A 14 13.03 2.48 19.62
C MET A 14 12.66 1.00 19.83
N GLU A 15 12.51 0.22 18.76
CA GLU A 15 12.25 -1.23 18.82
C GLU A 15 13.41 -1.97 19.49
N SER A 16 14.65 -1.73 19.05
CA SER A 16 15.86 -2.30 19.64
C SER A 16 16.03 -1.92 21.13
N GLN A 17 15.77 -0.67 21.49
CA GLN A 17 15.80 -0.21 22.88
C GLN A 17 14.73 -0.91 23.74
N ASN A 18 13.51 -1.10 23.21
CA ASN A 18 12.44 -1.76 23.93
C ASN A 18 12.71 -3.26 24.15
N GLU A 19 13.31 -3.95 23.17
CA GLU A 19 13.77 -5.34 23.33
C GLU A 19 14.89 -5.52 24.37
N ILE A 20 15.74 -4.51 24.55
CA ILE A 20 16.76 -4.49 25.62
C ILE A 20 16.09 -4.28 26.99
N LEU A 21 15.18 -3.30 27.08
CA LEU A 21 14.43 -3.03 28.32
C LEU A 21 13.61 -4.25 28.77
N GLY A 22 12.89 -4.91 27.87
CA GLY A 22 12.14 -6.13 28.18
C GLY A 22 13.02 -7.23 28.79
N ARG A 23 14.19 -7.50 28.20
CA ARG A 23 15.15 -8.49 28.73
C ARG A 23 15.72 -8.10 30.09
N ASN A 24 16.05 -6.82 30.30
CA ASN A 24 16.55 -6.33 31.58
C ASN A 24 15.47 -6.46 32.69
N LEU A 25 14.20 -6.22 32.37
CA LEU A 25 13.08 -6.40 33.30
C LEU A 25 12.90 -7.86 33.75
N ASP A 26 13.10 -8.83 32.86
CA ASP A 26 13.04 -10.25 33.21
C ASP A 26 14.22 -10.67 34.11
N ILE A 27 15.43 -10.15 33.87
CA ILE A 27 16.60 -10.37 34.73
C ILE A 27 16.36 -9.78 36.13
N MET A 28 15.93 -8.51 36.21
CA MET A 28 15.63 -7.83 37.48
C MET A 28 14.52 -8.53 38.28
N ASP A 29 13.49 -9.05 37.60
CA ASP A 29 12.43 -9.85 38.21
C ASP A 29 13.00 -11.12 38.88
N GLN A 30 13.92 -11.81 38.19
CA GLN A 30 14.58 -13.02 38.69
C GLN A 30 15.52 -12.74 39.87
N GLU A 31 16.41 -11.74 39.77
CA GLU A 31 17.33 -11.34 40.85
C GLU A 31 16.57 -10.95 42.12
N ARG A 32 15.50 -10.15 41.95
CA ARG A 32 14.62 -9.76 43.05
C ARG A 32 13.97 -10.97 43.71
N LYS A 33 13.44 -11.94 42.94
CA LYS A 33 12.85 -13.17 43.49
C LYS A 33 13.84 -13.96 44.34
N GLN A 34 15.12 -13.99 43.97
CA GLN A 34 16.18 -14.60 44.77
C GLN A 34 16.44 -13.83 46.08
N ILE A 35 16.58 -12.51 46.02
CA ILE A 35 16.79 -11.65 47.20
C ILE A 35 15.63 -11.78 48.20
N LEU A 36 14.39 -11.82 47.70
CA LEU A 36 13.20 -12.01 48.54
C LEU A 36 13.16 -13.42 49.17
N GLY A 37 13.67 -14.45 48.48
CA GLY A 37 13.86 -15.78 49.06
C GLY A 37 14.75 -15.75 50.30
N TYR A 38 15.97 -15.22 50.16
CA TYR A 38 16.94 -15.14 51.27
C TYR A 38 16.42 -14.30 52.44
N LEU A 39 15.83 -13.12 52.16
CA LEU A 39 15.26 -12.29 53.21
C LEU A 39 14.10 -12.99 53.94
N SER A 40 13.32 -13.83 53.27
CA SER A 40 12.24 -14.59 53.94
C SER A 40 12.77 -15.65 54.91
N GLU A 41 14.00 -16.14 54.74
CA GLU A 41 14.62 -17.14 55.62
C GLU A 41 15.19 -16.48 56.90
N ASP A 42 15.81 -15.29 56.76
CA ASP A 42 16.46 -14.56 57.86
C ASP A 42 15.48 -13.99 58.90
N LEU A 43 14.22 -13.71 58.53
CA LEU A 43 13.24 -12.99 59.36
C LEU A 43 12.59 -13.89 60.44
N THR A 44 13.37 -14.56 61.32
CA THR A 44 12.86 -15.60 62.26
C THR A 44 13.21 -15.55 63.78
N ASN A 45 14.09 -14.66 64.31
CA ASN A 45 14.14 -14.30 65.78
C ASN A 45 14.17 -12.74 66.08
N GLU A 46 13.17 -12.00 66.58
CA GLU A 46 11.89 -12.32 67.30
C GLU A 46 10.54 -11.63 66.84
N ASP A 47 10.40 -10.30 66.64
CA ASP A 47 9.07 -9.60 66.45
C ASP A 47 8.51 -9.69 65.01
N TRP A 48 8.36 -10.91 64.51
CA TRP A 48 8.22 -11.14 63.08
C TRP A 48 6.85 -10.97 62.49
N ASN A 49 5.77 -11.17 63.24
CA ASN A 49 4.45 -11.18 62.61
C ASN A 49 4.18 -9.86 61.86
N ARG A 50 4.64 -8.74 62.42
CA ARG A 50 4.62 -7.41 61.78
C ARG A 50 5.73 -7.20 60.74
N GLY A 51 6.92 -7.78 60.95
CA GLY A 51 8.02 -7.74 59.98
C GLY A 51 7.68 -8.48 58.69
N LEU A 52 7.19 -9.71 58.82
CA LEU A 52 6.67 -10.59 57.78
C LEU A 52 5.48 -9.96 57.06
N GLU A 53 4.48 -9.42 57.77
CA GLU A 53 3.34 -8.74 57.12
C GLU A 53 3.78 -7.53 56.27
N ASN A 54 4.76 -6.75 56.74
CA ASN A 54 5.35 -5.65 55.98
C ASN A 54 6.20 -6.14 54.80
N PHE A 55 6.91 -7.26 54.97
CA PHE A 55 7.69 -7.91 53.93
C PHE A 55 6.80 -8.46 52.82
N GLU A 56 5.73 -9.20 53.16
CA GLU A 56 4.71 -9.68 52.21
C GLU A 56 4.06 -8.52 51.44
N LYS A 57 3.74 -7.40 52.11
CA LYS A 57 3.26 -6.18 51.42
C LYS A 57 4.30 -5.62 50.45
N HIS A 58 5.59 -5.65 50.81
CA HIS A 58 6.67 -5.22 49.92
C HIS A 58 6.85 -6.15 48.71
N VAL A 59 6.80 -7.48 48.91
CA VAL A 59 6.79 -8.50 47.84
C VAL A 59 5.64 -8.21 46.88
N ASN A 60 4.40 -8.16 47.37
CA ASN A 60 3.20 -7.94 46.57
C ASN A 60 3.24 -6.60 45.80
N ASN A 61 3.68 -5.51 46.44
CA ASN A 61 3.82 -4.22 45.77
C ASN A 61 4.89 -4.26 44.67
N SER A 62 6.01 -4.95 44.93
CA SER A 62 7.06 -5.10 43.94
C SER A 62 6.62 -5.97 42.76
N ASP A 63 5.89 -7.07 43.00
CA ASP A 63 5.36 -7.94 41.94
C ASP A 63 4.40 -7.18 41.02
N ARG A 64 3.56 -6.32 41.61
CA ARG A 64 2.70 -5.41 40.84
C ARG A 64 3.51 -4.40 40.02
N MET A 65 4.61 -3.85 40.56
CA MET A 65 5.49 -2.96 39.79
C MET A 65 6.14 -3.67 38.60
N VAL A 66 6.66 -4.88 38.79
CA VAL A 66 7.24 -5.69 37.70
C VAL A 66 6.19 -6.04 36.65
N GLN A 67 4.98 -6.43 37.06
CA GLN A 67 3.89 -6.70 36.12
C GLN A 67 3.51 -5.46 35.33
N MET A 68 3.39 -4.29 35.97
CA MET A 68 3.14 -3.01 35.29
C MET A 68 4.23 -2.67 34.27
N MET A 69 5.50 -2.94 34.57
CA MET A 69 6.61 -2.74 33.62
C MET A 69 6.55 -3.72 32.44
N LYS A 70 6.17 -4.99 32.68
CA LYS A 70 5.98 -6.01 31.62
C LYS A 70 4.79 -5.65 30.73
N ASP A 71 3.68 -5.21 31.31
CA ASP A 71 2.50 -4.73 30.58
C ASP A 71 2.83 -3.47 29.76
N GLN A 72 3.58 -2.52 30.33
CA GLN A 72 4.06 -1.33 29.61
C GLN A 72 4.96 -1.70 28.42
N ASN A 73 5.94 -2.59 28.61
CA ASN A 73 6.80 -3.07 27.53
C ASN A 73 5.98 -3.71 26.39
N LYS A 74 4.96 -4.51 26.72
CA LYS A 74 4.04 -5.10 25.74
C LYS A 74 3.24 -4.03 24.98
N ILE A 75 2.66 -3.06 25.68
CA ILE A 75 1.95 -1.93 25.06
C ILE A 75 2.87 -1.17 24.09
N THR A 76 4.15 -0.98 24.46
CA THR A 76 5.15 -0.39 23.56
C THR A 76 5.41 -1.26 22.33
N GLN A 77 5.57 -2.58 22.47
CA GLN A 77 5.71 -3.49 21.32
C GLN A 77 4.50 -3.43 20.37
N ASP A 78 3.28 -3.51 20.90
CA ASP A 78 2.04 -3.45 20.12
C ASP A 78 1.89 -2.09 19.40
N THR A 79 2.29 -0.99 20.06
CA THR A 79 2.30 0.35 19.49
C THR A 79 3.32 0.49 18.35
N LEU A 80 4.54 -0.03 18.53
CA LEU A 80 5.60 0.00 17.51
C LEU A 80 5.20 -0.84 16.29
N SER A 81 4.66 -2.04 16.50
CA SER A 81 4.12 -2.91 15.45
C SER A 81 3.01 -2.22 14.64
N THR A 82 2.05 -1.60 15.33
CA THR A 82 0.97 -0.82 14.70
C THR A 82 1.54 0.37 13.90
N THR A 83 2.52 1.08 14.44
CA THR A 83 3.19 2.21 13.78
C THR A 83 3.91 1.76 12.50
N ARG A 84 4.59 0.61 12.52
CA ARG A 84 5.22 0.00 11.35
C ARG A 84 4.20 -0.36 10.27
N GLY A 85 3.05 -0.91 10.66
CA GLY A 85 1.93 -1.20 9.76
C GLY A 85 1.39 0.06 9.07
N ILE A 86 1.16 1.13 9.84
CA ILE A 86 0.72 2.44 9.33
C ILE A 86 1.75 3.02 8.36
N LEU A 87 3.05 2.97 8.69
CA LEU A 87 4.11 3.45 7.78
C LEU A 87 4.11 2.69 6.44
N LYS A 88 3.97 1.35 6.46
CA LYS A 88 3.86 0.58 5.20
C LYS A 88 2.64 0.99 4.38
N LEU A 89 1.49 1.21 5.03
CA LEU A 89 0.27 1.68 4.35
C LEU A 89 0.44 3.07 3.73
N LEU A 90 1.12 4.00 4.42
CA LEU A 90 1.42 5.34 3.91
C LEU A 90 2.38 5.30 2.71
N GLU A 91 3.42 4.46 2.76
CA GLU A 91 4.35 4.28 1.65
C GLU A 91 3.65 3.69 0.42
N ASN A 92 2.83 2.65 0.60
CA ASN A 92 2.03 2.09 -0.48
C ASN A 92 1.02 3.11 -1.02
N THR A 93 0.42 3.94 -0.16
CA THR A 93 -0.50 5.02 -0.61
C THR A 93 0.24 6.06 -1.44
N HIS A 94 1.43 6.49 -1.03
CA HIS A 94 2.25 7.44 -1.79
C HIS A 94 2.71 6.85 -3.13
N ALA A 95 3.24 5.62 -3.15
CA ALA A 95 3.65 4.94 -4.38
C ALA A 95 2.46 4.71 -5.34
N ASN A 96 1.27 4.42 -4.79
CA ASN A 96 0.04 4.34 -5.57
C ASN A 96 -0.38 5.71 -6.11
N THR A 97 -0.25 6.80 -5.34
CA THR A 97 -0.50 8.17 -5.81
C THR A 97 0.43 8.54 -6.96
N GLU A 98 1.74 8.31 -6.82
CA GLU A 98 2.72 8.56 -7.88
C GLU A 98 2.40 7.73 -9.13
N PHE A 99 2.11 6.44 -9.01
CA PHE A 99 1.76 5.63 -10.17
C PHE A 99 0.44 6.07 -10.83
N LEU A 100 -0.55 6.50 -10.05
CA LEU A 100 -1.85 6.93 -10.58
C LEU A 100 -1.79 8.26 -11.36
N ARG A 101 -0.71 9.03 -11.29
CA ARG A 101 -0.50 10.25 -12.10
C ARG A 101 -0.47 9.95 -13.60
N TYR A 102 0.05 8.78 -13.99
CA TYR A 102 0.11 8.36 -15.40
C TYR A 102 -1.26 8.02 -16.01
N ARG A 103 -2.37 8.19 -15.28
CA ARG A 103 -3.74 8.07 -15.82
C ARG A 103 -4.03 9.06 -16.94
N ASP A 104 -3.27 10.16 -16.99
CA ASP A 104 -3.43 11.19 -18.02
C ASP A 104 -2.96 10.64 -19.40
N TRP A 105 -1.91 9.81 -19.46
CA TRP A 105 -1.54 9.05 -20.67
C TRP A 105 -2.62 8.06 -21.13
N VAL A 106 -3.40 7.50 -20.19
CA VAL A 106 -4.58 6.68 -20.53
C VAL A 106 -5.71 7.55 -21.12
N ALA A 107 -5.79 8.84 -20.75
CA ALA A 107 -6.69 9.76 -21.41
C ALA A 107 -6.24 10.08 -22.84
N GLU A 108 -4.94 10.30 -23.07
CA GLU A 108 -4.40 10.52 -24.42
C GLU A 108 -4.64 9.31 -25.34
N LEU A 109 -4.40 8.08 -24.86
CA LEU A 109 -4.71 6.85 -25.62
C LEU A 109 -6.19 6.79 -26.02
N ILE A 110 -7.08 7.23 -25.12
CA ILE A 110 -8.53 7.20 -25.37
C ILE A 110 -8.93 8.22 -26.44
N GLU A 111 -8.31 9.40 -26.48
CA GLU A 111 -8.54 10.39 -27.54
C GLU A 111 -8.11 9.84 -28.91
N GLU A 112 -6.95 9.19 -29.00
CA GLU A 112 -6.51 8.52 -30.23
C GLU A 112 -7.43 7.36 -30.64
N ILE A 113 -7.95 6.58 -29.68
CA ILE A 113 -8.95 5.53 -29.95
C ILE A 113 -10.23 6.15 -30.53
N ILE A 114 -10.73 7.27 -29.98
CA ILE A 114 -11.91 7.98 -30.51
C ILE A 114 -11.67 8.43 -31.96
N ILE A 115 -10.51 9.03 -32.23
CA ILE A 115 -10.11 9.47 -33.59
C ILE A 115 -10.07 8.26 -34.54
N ARG A 116 -9.46 7.14 -34.12
CA ARG A 116 -9.31 5.93 -34.96
C ARG A 116 -10.61 5.16 -35.17
N LEU A 117 -11.53 5.17 -34.19
CA LEU A 117 -12.91 4.69 -34.37
C LEU A 117 -13.66 5.53 -35.41
N GLY A 118 -13.50 6.86 -35.40
CA GLY A 118 -14.09 7.77 -36.39
C GLY A 118 -13.50 7.65 -37.81
N LYS A 119 -12.36 6.96 -37.98
CA LYS A 119 -11.79 6.59 -39.29
C LYS A 119 -12.40 5.29 -39.86
N ILE A 120 -13.30 4.61 -39.14
CA ILE A 120 -14.01 3.42 -39.62
C ILE A 120 -15.27 3.85 -40.37
N GLU A 121 -15.51 3.26 -41.55
CA GLU A 121 -16.67 3.57 -42.38
C GLU A 121 -18.00 3.41 -41.62
N ASN A 122 -18.88 4.42 -41.70
CA ASN A 122 -20.18 4.49 -41.03
C ASN A 122 -20.13 4.42 -39.48
N VAL A 123 -18.98 4.73 -38.85
CA VAL A 123 -18.82 4.79 -37.39
C VAL A 123 -18.57 6.22 -36.92
N ASN A 124 -19.42 6.74 -36.02
CA ASN A 124 -19.08 7.92 -35.24
C ASN A 124 -18.18 7.50 -34.07
N GLY A 125 -16.93 7.99 -34.05
CA GLY A 125 -15.95 7.65 -33.03
C GLY A 125 -16.37 7.99 -31.60
N TRP A 126 -17.07 9.12 -31.40
CA TRP A 126 -17.57 9.53 -30.09
C TRP A 126 -18.72 8.65 -29.60
N ASP A 127 -19.68 8.31 -30.48
CA ASP A 127 -20.82 7.45 -30.13
C ASP A 127 -20.36 6.00 -29.86
N ALA A 128 -19.42 5.51 -30.67
CA ALA A 128 -18.80 4.19 -30.45
C ALA A 128 -18.05 4.17 -29.10
N TRP A 129 -17.24 5.20 -28.82
CA TRP A 129 -16.53 5.33 -27.55
C TRP A 129 -17.48 5.44 -26.35
N ALA A 130 -18.59 6.19 -26.46
CA ALA A 130 -19.58 6.29 -25.39
C ALA A 130 -20.14 4.91 -25.01
N ASN A 131 -20.43 4.07 -26.00
CA ASN A 131 -20.89 2.70 -25.78
C ASN A 131 -19.79 1.78 -25.21
N ILE A 132 -18.55 1.87 -25.70
CA ILE A 132 -17.38 1.16 -25.13
C ILE A 132 -17.19 1.52 -23.65
N SER A 133 -17.09 2.82 -23.35
CA SER A 133 -16.92 3.34 -21.99
C SER A 133 -18.06 2.92 -21.07
N ARG A 134 -19.31 2.90 -21.57
CA ARG A 134 -20.48 2.37 -20.84
C ARG A 134 -20.34 0.87 -20.56
N ALA A 135 -19.86 0.07 -21.50
CA ALA A 135 -19.68 -1.37 -21.34
C ALA A 135 -18.66 -1.70 -20.23
N PHE A 136 -17.48 -1.06 -20.27
CA PHE A 136 -16.50 -1.15 -19.18
C PHE A 136 -17.07 -0.64 -17.85
N SER A 137 -17.88 0.44 -17.88
CA SER A 137 -18.45 1.05 -16.67
C SER A 137 -19.38 0.08 -15.96
N ILE A 138 -20.24 -0.60 -16.72
CA ILE A 138 -21.16 -1.62 -16.19
C ILE A 138 -20.35 -2.81 -15.68
N LYS A 139 -19.38 -3.33 -16.46
CA LYS A 139 -18.56 -4.49 -16.07
C LYS A 139 -17.84 -4.25 -14.74
N LEU A 140 -17.07 -3.17 -14.64
CA LEU A 140 -16.25 -2.87 -13.48
C LEU A 140 -17.08 -2.46 -12.24
N LYS A 141 -18.15 -1.66 -12.39
CA LYS A 141 -19.01 -1.26 -11.25
C LYS A 141 -19.85 -2.42 -10.72
N SER A 142 -20.36 -3.28 -11.61
CA SER A 142 -21.14 -4.47 -11.22
C SER A 142 -20.28 -5.71 -10.92
N LYS A 143 -18.94 -5.60 -11.02
CA LYS A 143 -17.98 -6.71 -10.84
C LYS A 143 -18.32 -7.95 -11.69
N LYS A 144 -18.80 -7.75 -12.92
CA LYS A 144 -19.13 -8.85 -13.85
C LYS A 144 -17.86 -9.43 -14.47
N VAL A 145 -17.85 -10.73 -14.70
CA VAL A 145 -16.79 -11.43 -15.46
C VAL A 145 -16.87 -11.05 -16.94
N ASP A 146 -18.08 -11.02 -17.49
CA ASP A 146 -18.33 -10.79 -18.92
C ASP A 146 -19.00 -9.44 -19.19
N PHE A 147 -18.85 -8.99 -20.45
CA PHE A 147 -19.58 -7.85 -20.97
C PHE A 147 -21.03 -8.24 -21.34
N ALA A 148 -21.92 -7.25 -21.41
CA ALA A 148 -23.28 -7.47 -21.85
C ALA A 148 -23.36 -7.66 -23.38
N GLN A 149 -24.35 -8.43 -23.86
CA GLN A 149 -24.46 -8.81 -25.27
C GLN A 149 -24.60 -7.62 -26.22
N ASP A 150 -25.25 -6.53 -25.77
CA ASP A 150 -25.41 -5.27 -26.49
C ASP A 150 -24.09 -4.48 -26.65
N ALA A 151 -23.07 -4.80 -25.85
CA ALA A 151 -21.74 -4.19 -25.98
C ALA A 151 -20.85 -4.88 -27.05
N ILE A 152 -21.16 -6.11 -27.46
CA ILE A 152 -20.27 -6.92 -28.33
C ILE A 152 -19.88 -6.20 -29.63
N PRO A 153 -20.79 -5.56 -30.40
CA PRO A 153 -20.41 -4.87 -31.64
C PRO A 153 -19.39 -3.74 -31.39
N TYR A 154 -19.53 -3.02 -30.27
CA TYR A 154 -18.64 -1.93 -29.89
C TYR A 154 -17.27 -2.45 -29.40
N LEU A 155 -17.24 -3.60 -28.72
CA LEU A 155 -15.99 -4.26 -28.32
C LEU A 155 -15.24 -4.85 -29.52
N GLN A 156 -15.95 -5.30 -30.57
CA GLN A 156 -15.34 -5.69 -31.84
C GLN A 156 -14.71 -4.49 -32.57
N LEU A 157 -15.36 -3.32 -32.56
CA LEU A 157 -14.77 -2.07 -33.07
C LEU A 157 -13.51 -1.68 -32.29
N LEU A 158 -13.55 -1.79 -30.96
CA LEU A 158 -12.37 -1.54 -30.11
C LEU A 158 -11.24 -2.52 -30.43
N SER A 159 -11.51 -3.82 -30.51
CA SER A 159 -10.50 -4.84 -30.87
C SER A 159 -9.83 -4.47 -32.20
N LYS A 160 -10.60 -4.16 -33.24
CA LYS A 160 -10.07 -3.77 -34.56
C LYS A 160 -9.14 -2.55 -34.53
N VAL A 161 -9.31 -1.64 -33.56
CA VAL A 161 -8.41 -0.51 -33.31
C VAL A 161 -7.17 -0.95 -32.53
N LEU A 162 -7.34 -1.81 -31.52
CA LEU A 162 -6.25 -2.32 -30.67
C LEU A 162 -5.40 -3.43 -31.31
N ASP A 163 -5.88 -4.15 -32.33
CA ASP A 163 -5.14 -5.23 -33.01
C ASP A 163 -3.79 -4.75 -33.58
N LYS A 164 -3.67 -3.43 -33.86
CA LYS A 164 -2.44 -2.78 -34.34
C LYS A 164 -1.48 -2.30 -33.22
N THR A 165 -1.85 -2.49 -31.97
CA THR A 165 -1.17 -1.89 -30.80
C THR A 165 -0.47 -2.92 -29.90
N GLY A 166 -0.83 -4.19 -30.01
CA GLY A 166 -0.41 -5.23 -29.06
C GLY A 166 -1.02 -5.10 -27.67
N ILE A 167 -1.99 -4.20 -27.46
CA ILE A 167 -2.81 -4.10 -26.23
C ILE A 167 -4.01 -5.01 -26.39
N THR A 168 -4.15 -6.00 -25.51
CA THR A 168 -5.34 -6.87 -25.46
C THR A 168 -6.53 -6.16 -24.81
N LEU A 169 -7.74 -6.69 -24.99
CA LEU A 169 -8.94 -6.17 -24.34
C LEU A 169 -8.85 -6.25 -22.80
N GLU A 170 -8.17 -7.27 -22.28
CA GLU A 170 -7.91 -7.47 -20.85
C GLU A 170 -6.94 -6.41 -20.31
N GLU A 171 -5.84 -6.15 -21.01
CA GLU A 171 -4.90 -5.07 -20.69
C GLU A 171 -5.59 -3.70 -20.74
N PHE A 172 -6.47 -3.47 -21.73
CA PHE A 172 -7.27 -2.26 -21.80
C PHE A 172 -8.28 -2.14 -20.64
N GLU A 173 -8.81 -3.25 -20.11
CA GLU A 173 -9.62 -3.24 -18.89
C GLU A 173 -8.84 -2.75 -17.67
N PHE A 174 -7.57 -3.15 -17.52
CA PHE A 174 -6.68 -2.61 -16.48
C PHE A 174 -6.48 -1.10 -16.65
N LEU A 175 -6.23 -0.61 -17.87
CA LEU A 175 -6.11 0.82 -18.15
C LEU A 175 -7.38 1.60 -17.78
N MET A 176 -8.56 1.10 -18.16
CA MET A 176 -9.85 1.71 -17.78
C MET A 176 -10.06 1.72 -16.26
N LYS A 177 -9.70 0.63 -15.58
CA LYS A 177 -9.77 0.50 -14.11
C LYS A 177 -8.78 1.46 -13.41
N MET A 178 -7.63 1.75 -14.01
CA MET A 178 -6.68 2.77 -13.53
C MET A 178 -7.27 4.18 -13.66
N LYS A 179 -7.81 4.51 -14.84
CA LYS A 179 -8.44 5.82 -15.12
C LYS A 179 -9.57 6.15 -14.14
N TRP A 180 -10.31 5.14 -13.65
CA TRP A 180 -11.39 5.33 -12.66
C TRP A 180 -11.00 5.16 -11.18
N LYS A 181 -9.89 4.48 -10.87
CA LYS A 181 -9.30 4.50 -9.53
C LYS A 181 -8.74 5.89 -9.19
N SER A 182 -8.30 6.62 -10.21
CA SER A 182 -7.60 7.88 -10.03
C SER A 182 -8.56 9.07 -9.83
N ASN A 183 -8.39 9.83 -8.74
CA ASN A 183 -9.16 11.04 -8.42
C ASN A 183 -8.51 12.30 -9.03
N SER A 184 -9.18 13.45 -9.05
CA SER A 184 -8.66 14.73 -9.59
C SER A 184 -7.30 15.15 -9.01
N ASN A 185 -6.96 14.72 -7.80
CA ASN A 185 -5.72 15.09 -7.12
C ASN A 185 -4.48 14.31 -7.62
N PHE A 186 -4.63 13.47 -8.64
CA PHE A 186 -3.56 12.63 -9.22
C PHE A 186 -3.38 12.95 -10.71
N HIS A 187 -3.23 14.24 -11.04
CA HIS A 187 -2.82 14.70 -12.36
C HIS A 187 -1.31 14.88 -12.42
N LEU A 188 -0.76 14.87 -13.63
CA LEU A 188 0.58 15.40 -13.89
C LEU A 188 0.55 16.93 -13.74
N GLU A 189 1.18 17.47 -12.69
CA GLU A 189 1.38 18.92 -12.52
C GLU A 189 2.48 19.47 -13.44
N GLU A 190 3.42 18.60 -13.87
CA GLU A 190 4.51 18.92 -14.79
C GLU A 190 4.34 18.18 -16.11
N SER A 191 4.65 18.86 -17.23
CA SER A 191 4.64 18.24 -18.56
C SER A 191 5.87 17.34 -18.74
N GLN A 192 5.67 16.03 -18.72
CA GLN A 192 6.72 15.04 -18.99
C GLN A 192 6.75 14.65 -20.47
N THR A 193 7.94 14.37 -21.00
CA THR A 193 8.11 13.73 -22.31
C THR A 193 7.79 12.23 -22.25
N ILE A 194 7.56 11.62 -23.41
CA ILE A 194 7.27 10.19 -23.50
C ILE A 194 8.47 9.36 -23.02
N GLU A 195 9.68 9.82 -23.34
CA GLU A 195 10.95 9.20 -22.97
C GLU A 195 11.12 9.14 -21.44
N GLU A 196 10.96 10.27 -20.76
CA GLU A 196 11.05 10.35 -19.29
C GLU A 196 10.07 9.41 -18.59
N VAL A 197 8.82 9.37 -19.06
CA VAL A 197 7.78 8.51 -18.47
C VAL A 197 8.07 7.03 -18.68
N LEU A 198 8.63 6.65 -19.83
CA LEU A 198 9.03 5.26 -20.06
C LEU A 198 10.21 4.85 -19.16
N GLU A 199 11.20 5.72 -18.96
CA GLU A 199 12.31 5.49 -18.01
C GLU A 199 11.83 5.38 -16.55
N GLU A 200 10.86 6.20 -16.14
CA GLU A 200 10.24 6.10 -14.81
C GLU A 200 9.44 4.79 -14.64
N LEU A 201 8.67 4.38 -15.66
CA LEU A 201 7.92 3.12 -15.64
C LEU A 201 8.81 1.87 -15.62
N GLU A 202 10.00 1.93 -16.21
CA GLU A 202 11.01 0.86 -16.04
C GLU A 202 11.47 0.69 -14.59
N GLN A 203 11.45 1.74 -13.77
CA GLN A 203 11.72 1.59 -12.33
C GLN A 203 10.54 0.91 -11.62
N PHE A 204 9.30 1.22 -12.02
CA PHE A 204 8.10 0.54 -11.54
C PHE A 204 8.01 -0.93 -11.97
N LEU A 205 8.65 -1.36 -13.08
CA LEU A 205 8.79 -2.79 -13.39
C LEU A 205 9.69 -3.54 -12.37
N LYS A 206 10.72 -2.87 -11.85
CA LYS A 206 11.67 -3.47 -10.88
C LYS A 206 11.09 -3.55 -9.47
N SER A 207 10.25 -2.59 -9.10
CA SER A 207 9.61 -2.51 -7.77
C SER A 207 8.20 -1.91 -7.87
N PRO A 208 7.22 -2.65 -8.42
CA PRO A 208 5.85 -2.16 -8.59
C PRO A 208 5.15 -1.94 -7.24
N PRO A 209 4.24 -0.95 -7.11
CA PRO A 209 3.50 -0.72 -5.88
C PRO A 209 2.55 -1.89 -5.56
N ASP A 210 2.35 -2.18 -4.27
CA ASP A 210 1.45 -3.23 -3.79
C ASP A 210 0.02 -3.05 -4.36
N GLY A 211 -0.39 -3.96 -5.26
CA GLY A 211 -1.73 -3.96 -5.90
C GLY A 211 -1.81 -3.21 -7.24
N LEU A 212 -0.67 -2.78 -7.80
CA LEU A 212 -0.56 -2.12 -9.11
C LEU A 212 0.34 -2.86 -10.12
N GLN A 213 0.83 -4.07 -9.78
CA GLN A 213 1.68 -4.90 -10.64
C GLN A 213 1.12 -5.08 -12.06
N ASP A 214 -0.16 -5.44 -12.16
CA ASP A 214 -0.84 -5.76 -13.43
C ASP A 214 -1.00 -4.55 -14.37
N TYR A 215 -0.74 -3.33 -13.89
CA TYR A 215 -1.00 -2.10 -14.64
C TYR A 215 0.25 -1.56 -15.36
N VAL A 216 1.46 -1.93 -14.93
CA VAL A 216 2.71 -1.35 -15.44
C VAL A 216 2.91 -1.67 -16.93
N VAL A 217 2.78 -2.95 -17.32
CA VAL A 217 2.95 -3.39 -18.71
C VAL A 217 1.88 -2.83 -19.66
N PRO A 218 0.57 -2.88 -19.34
CA PRO A 218 -0.46 -2.20 -20.15
C PRO A 218 -0.18 -0.71 -20.35
N LEU A 219 0.31 -0.03 -19.31
CA LEU A 219 0.55 1.42 -19.35
C LEU A 219 1.76 1.77 -20.24
N MET A 220 2.86 1.01 -20.15
CA MET A 220 4.00 1.19 -21.08
C MET A 220 3.58 0.96 -22.53
N LYS A 221 2.75 -0.05 -22.81
CA LYS A 221 2.17 -0.25 -24.15
C LYS A 221 1.31 0.95 -24.57
N ALA A 222 0.44 1.44 -23.69
CA ALA A 222 -0.41 2.61 -23.98
C ALA A 222 0.40 3.85 -24.39
N ILE A 223 1.48 4.14 -23.67
CA ILE A 223 2.37 5.27 -23.93
C ILE A 223 3.14 5.09 -25.24
N TYR A 224 3.66 3.89 -25.50
CA TYR A 224 4.31 3.58 -26.78
C TYR A 224 3.34 3.73 -27.97
N VAL A 225 2.08 3.35 -27.78
CA VAL A 225 1.02 3.47 -28.79
C VAL A 225 0.69 4.93 -29.06
N VAL A 226 0.50 5.75 -28.02
CA VAL A 226 0.35 7.21 -28.15
C VAL A 226 1.54 7.82 -28.88
N LYS A 227 2.78 7.39 -28.59
CA LYS A 227 3.98 7.81 -29.32
C LYS A 227 3.88 7.51 -30.81
N THR A 228 3.57 6.27 -31.19
CA THR A 228 3.45 5.92 -32.61
C THR A 228 2.30 6.65 -33.29
N TRP A 229 1.15 6.77 -32.64
CA TRP A 229 -0.08 7.26 -33.26
C TRP A 229 -0.13 8.78 -33.44
N ARG A 230 0.58 9.55 -32.60
CA ARG A 230 0.70 11.01 -32.76
C ARG A 230 1.57 11.45 -33.94
N TYR A 231 2.34 10.53 -34.53
CA TYR A 231 3.22 10.79 -35.68
C TYR A 231 2.84 9.94 -36.93
N ASP A 232 1.65 9.31 -36.92
CA ASP A 232 1.02 8.51 -38.01
C ASP A 232 -0.03 9.33 -38.82
#